data_AF-A0A7X9TUM4-F1
#
_entry.id   AF-A0A7X9TUM4-F1
#
_cell.length_a   1.000
_cell.length_b   1.000
_cell.length_c   1.000
_cell.angle_alpha   90.00
_cell.angle_beta   90.00
_cell.angle_gamma   90.00
#
_symmetry.space_group_name_H-M   'P 1'
#
loop_
_entity.id
_entity.type
_entity.pdbx_description
1 polymer ?
#
loop_
_entity_poly.entity_id
_entity_poly.type
_entity_poly.pdbx_seq_one_letter_code
_entity_poly.pdbx_strand_id
1 'polypeptide(L)'
;PAAIHVNPEAQSGGPLARVRDGDIIRVDGVKGTLELKVDAEAFAARTPATGLLGNNVGAGRELFAFMRLAASSAEQGASAFTCALETLK
;
A
#
# COMPACT_ATOMS: atom_id res chain seq x y z
N PRO A 1 13.38 8.76 -11.57
CA PRO A 1 13.31 7.42 -10.92
C PRO A 1 11.88 7.21 -10.41
N ALA A 2 11.39 5.96 -10.36
CA ALA A 2 10.08 5.64 -9.83
C ALA A 2 10.20 4.44 -8.89
N ALA A 3 9.72 4.58 -7.66
CA ALA A 3 9.48 3.47 -6.76
C ALA A 3 8.02 3.06 -6.94
N ILE A 4 7.78 1.90 -7.55
CA ILE A 4 6.45 1.34 -7.81
C ILE A 4 6.23 0.10 -6.95
N HIS A 5 4.97 -0.28 -6.74
CA HIS A 5 4.59 -1.43 -5.93
C HIS A 5 5.11 -1.38 -4.48
N VAL A 6 5.25 -0.18 -3.92
CA VAL A 6 5.67 0.00 -2.53
C VAL A 6 4.71 -0.74 -1.60
N ASN A 7 5.27 -1.61 -0.77
CA ASN A 7 4.54 -2.49 0.13
C ASN A 7 5.11 -2.37 1.57
N PRO A 8 4.28 -2.34 2.63
CA PRO A 8 2.81 -2.34 2.61
C PRO A 8 2.21 -1.06 2.01
N GLU A 9 1.11 -1.20 1.28
CA GLU A 9 0.37 -0.06 0.71
C GLU A 9 -0.34 0.77 1.79
N ALA A 10 -0.73 2.00 1.46
CA ALA A 10 -1.37 2.91 2.40
C ALA A 10 -2.72 2.37 2.96
N GLN A 11 -3.53 1.73 2.11
CA GLN A 11 -4.83 1.16 2.53
C GLN A 11 -4.66 0.05 3.59
N SER A 12 -3.55 -0.68 3.54
CA SER A 12 -3.18 -1.73 4.49
C SER A 12 -2.42 -1.20 5.72
N GLY A 13 -2.41 0.12 5.93
CA GLY A 13 -1.76 0.77 7.07
C GLY A 13 -0.24 0.96 6.90
N GLY A 14 0.27 0.81 5.68
CA GLY A 14 1.69 1.00 5.38
C GLY A 14 2.18 2.43 5.59
N PRO A 15 3.51 2.65 5.60
CA PRO A 15 4.11 3.96 5.89
C PRO A 15 3.62 5.09 4.98
N LEU A 16 3.29 4.79 3.72
CA LEU A 16 2.75 5.77 2.78
C LEU A 16 1.48 6.46 3.29
N ALA A 17 0.69 5.83 4.16
CA ALA A 17 -0.50 6.44 4.74
C ALA A 17 -0.18 7.65 5.66
N ARG A 18 1.07 7.82 6.11
CA ARG A 18 1.48 8.90 7.04
C ARG A 18 2.35 9.96 6.38
N VAL A 19 2.67 9.81 5.11
CA VAL A 19 3.40 10.81 4.32
C VAL A 19 2.52 12.03 4.13
N ARG A 20 3.13 13.21 4.21
CA ARG A 20 2.46 14.50 4.07
C ARG A 20 3.21 15.37 3.06
N ASP A 21 2.49 16.34 2.49
CA ASP A 21 3.10 17.32 1.60
C ASP A 21 4.27 18.04 2.30
N GLY A 22 5.38 18.18 1.56
CA GLY A 22 6.61 18.77 2.07
C GLY A 22 7.58 17.79 2.73
N ASP A 23 7.19 16.53 3.00
CA ASP A 23 8.14 15.51 3.45
C ASP A 23 9.21 15.24 2.37
N ILE A 24 10.47 15.13 2.80
CA ILE A 24 11.56 14.76 1.91
C ILE A 24 11.67 13.24 1.84
N ILE A 25 11.58 12.70 0.63
CA ILE A 25 11.79 11.27 0.34
C ILE A 25 13.02 11.11 -0.55
N ARG A 26 13.94 10.24 -0.14
CA ARG A 26 15.09 9.84 -0.96
C ARG A 26 14.78 8.53 -1.67
N VAL A 27 14.90 8.55 -2.99
CA VAL A 27 14.92 7.35 -3.83
C VAL A 27 16.36 7.12 -4.28
N ASP A 28 17.01 6.08 -3.77
CA ASP A 28 18.37 5.71 -4.11
C ASP A 28 18.38 4.41 -4.91
N GLY A 29 18.42 4.54 -6.25
CA GLY A 29 18.46 3.37 -7.14
C GLY A 29 19.78 2.62 -7.13
N VAL A 30 20.85 3.20 -6.58
CA VAL A 30 22.17 2.54 -6.49
C VAL A 30 22.23 1.68 -5.24
N LYS A 31 21.77 2.20 -4.10
CA LYS A 31 21.68 1.45 -2.84
C LYS A 31 20.43 0.58 -2.74
N GLY A 32 19.44 0.81 -3.59
CA GLY A 32 18.14 0.13 -3.51
C GLY A 32 17.30 0.56 -2.31
N THR A 33 17.42 1.82 -1.87
CA THR A 33 16.68 2.32 -0.70
C THR A 33 15.61 3.35 -1.06
N LEU A 34 14.51 3.29 -0.33
CA LEU A 34 13.44 4.29 -0.34
C LEU A 34 13.28 4.79 1.10
N GLU A 35 13.71 6.02 1.36
CA GLU A 35 13.85 6.53 2.72
C GLU A 35 13.07 7.84 2.91
N LEU A 36 12.25 7.88 3.95
CA LEU A 36 11.62 9.12 4.42
C LEU A 36 12.60 9.85 5.35
N LYS A 37 12.90 11.12 5.07
CA LYS A 37 13.79 11.96 5.87
C LYS A 37 13.01 12.76 6.92
N VAL A 38 12.27 12.04 7.75
CA VAL A 38 11.49 12.55 8.88
C VAL A 38 11.94 11.79 10.12
N ASP A 39 11.94 12.46 11.27
CA ASP A 39 12.17 11.80 12.55
C ASP A 39 11.17 10.64 12.76
N ALA A 40 11.67 9.50 13.26
CA ALA A 40 10.90 8.27 13.33
C ALA A 40 9.75 8.36 14.35
N GLU A 41 9.96 9.02 15.49
CA GLU A 41 8.93 9.19 16.52
C GLU A 41 7.85 10.15 16.04
N ALA A 42 8.27 11.30 15.48
CA ALA A 42 7.36 12.27 14.88
C ALA A 42 6.53 11.66 13.76
N PHE A 43 7.13 10.80 12.93
CA PHE A 43 6.43 10.09 11.86
C PHE A 43 5.44 9.05 12.41
N ALA A 44 5.85 8.25 13.40
CA ALA A 44 5.01 7.24 14.04
C ALA A 44 3.80 7.86 14.79
N ALA A 45 3.92 9.10 15.26
CA ALA A 45 2.83 9.83 15.92
C ALA A 45 1.76 10.37 14.95
N ARG A 46 2.03 10.41 13.63
CA ARG A 46 1.10 10.98 12.65
C ARG A 46 -0.13 10.11 12.47
N THR A 47 -1.32 10.68 12.53
CA THR A 47 -2.54 10.00 12.10
C THR A 47 -2.43 9.58 10.63
N PRO A 48 -2.64 8.28 10.28
CA PRO A 48 -2.71 7.82 8.90
C PRO A 48 -3.87 8.50 8.16
N ALA A 49 -3.65 8.85 6.89
CA ALA A 49 -4.71 9.26 5.99
C ALA A 49 -5.68 8.09 5.75
N THR A 50 -6.97 8.40 5.72
CA THR A 50 -8.00 7.43 5.34
C THR A 50 -8.15 7.43 3.83
N GLY A 51 -8.13 6.24 3.22
CA GLY A 51 -8.34 6.09 1.78
C GLY A 51 -9.74 6.53 1.36
N LEU A 52 -9.88 6.95 0.10
CA LEU A 52 -11.17 7.24 -0.52
C LEU A 52 -11.91 5.93 -0.81
N LEU A 53 -12.79 5.51 0.10
CA LEU A 53 -13.67 4.33 -0.08
C LEU A 53 -14.73 4.52 -1.18
N GLY A 54 -14.78 5.70 -1.82
CA GLY A 54 -15.91 6.16 -2.63
C GLY A 54 -16.10 5.49 -3.99
N ASN A 55 -15.12 4.76 -4.52
CA ASN A 55 -15.17 4.22 -5.89
C ASN A 55 -15.46 2.71 -5.97
N ASN A 56 -15.94 2.08 -4.90
CA ASN A 56 -16.14 0.63 -4.86
C ASN A 56 -17.42 0.13 -5.57
N VAL A 57 -18.34 1.04 -5.91
CA VAL A 57 -19.64 0.75 -6.52
C VAL A 57 -19.83 1.57 -7.81
N GLY A 58 -20.58 1.03 -8.76
CA GLY A 58 -20.89 1.62 -10.05
C GLY A 58 -20.01 1.07 -11.18
N ALA A 59 -20.51 1.15 -12.42
CA ALA A 59 -19.86 0.59 -13.61
C ALA A 59 -19.48 -0.91 -13.48
N GLY A 60 -20.22 -1.68 -12.68
CA GLY A 60 -19.96 -3.10 -12.46
C GLY A 60 -18.80 -3.40 -11.51
N ARG A 61 -18.20 -2.40 -10.84
CA ARG A 61 -17.09 -2.61 -9.90
C ARG A 61 -17.48 -3.49 -8.70
N GLU A 62 -18.74 -3.49 -8.34
CA GLU A 62 -19.35 -4.36 -7.33
C GLU A 62 -19.18 -5.86 -7.66
N LEU A 63 -19.18 -6.24 -8.95
CA LEU A 63 -18.95 -7.63 -9.37
C LEU A 63 -17.56 -8.16 -8.97
N PHE A 64 -16.60 -7.25 -8.79
CA PHE A 64 -15.21 -7.57 -8.46
C PHE A 64 -14.85 -7.24 -7.01
N ALA A 65 -15.84 -6.89 -6.17
CA ALA A 65 -15.58 -6.53 -4.78
C ALA A 65 -14.89 -7.66 -4.01
N PHE A 66 -15.29 -8.91 -4.23
CA PHE A 66 -14.66 -10.07 -3.58
C PHE A 66 -13.18 -10.24 -3.97
N MET A 67 -12.81 -9.97 -5.23
CA MET A 67 -11.43 -10.05 -5.67
C MET A 67 -10.57 -8.97 -5.02
N ARG A 68 -11.10 -7.73 -4.90
CA ARG A 68 -10.39 -6.64 -4.19
C ARG A 68 -10.19 -6.95 -2.72
N LEU A 69 -11.20 -7.55 -2.06
CA LEU A 69 -11.10 -7.94 -0.66
C LEU A 69 -10.12 -9.10 -0.43
N ALA A 70 -9.93 -9.97 -1.42
CA ALA A 70 -9.06 -11.15 -1.34
C ALA A 70 -7.65 -10.93 -1.92
N ALA A 71 -7.36 -9.75 -2.48
CA ALA A 71 -6.10 -9.49 -3.15
C ALA A 71 -4.91 -9.58 -2.18
N SER A 72 -3.89 -10.33 -2.56
CA SER A 72 -2.61 -10.37 -1.83
C SER A 72 -1.83 -9.08 -2.00
N SER A 73 -0.76 -8.93 -1.21
CA SER A 73 0.19 -7.82 -1.38
C SER A 73 0.83 -7.83 -2.78
N ALA A 74 1.36 -6.67 -3.21
CA ALA A 74 2.08 -6.57 -4.48
C ALA A 74 3.31 -7.50 -4.53
N GLU A 75 3.99 -7.70 -3.39
CA GLU A 75 5.11 -8.65 -3.23
C GLU A 75 4.68 -10.12 -3.47
N GLN A 76 3.40 -10.41 -3.29
CA GLN A 76 2.80 -11.73 -3.53
C GLN A 76 1.98 -11.76 -4.84
N GLY A 77 2.22 -10.81 -5.74
CA GLY A 77 1.63 -10.78 -7.08
C GLY A 77 0.20 -10.25 -7.18
N ALA A 78 -0.35 -9.60 -6.14
CA ALA A 78 -1.69 -9.01 -6.14
C ALA A 78 -2.81 -9.99 -6.58
N SER A 79 -2.69 -11.26 -6.17
CA SER A 79 -3.58 -12.34 -6.58
C SER A 79 -4.75 -12.48 -5.61
N ALA A 80 -5.95 -12.70 -6.14
CA ALA A 80 -7.15 -13.01 -5.35
C ALA A 80 -7.18 -14.46 -4.83
N PHE A 81 -6.19 -15.28 -5.19
CA PHE A 81 -6.15 -16.71 -4.85
C PHE A 81 -5.10 -17.08 -3.81
N THR A 82 -4.11 -16.21 -3.55
CA THR A 82 -2.93 -16.56 -2.73
C THR A 82 -3.31 -17.11 -1.36
N CYS A 83 -4.17 -16.41 -0.61
CA CYS A 83 -4.61 -16.86 0.72
C CYS A 83 -5.30 -18.22 0.66
N ALA A 84 -6.19 -18.44 -0.31
CA ALA A 84 -6.89 -19.72 -0.45
C ALA A 84 -5.92 -20.86 -0.86
N LEU A 85 -4.94 -20.60 -1.71
CA LEU A 85 -3.94 -21.60 -2.12
C LEU A 85 -3.03 -22.00 -0.95
N GLU A 86 -2.74 -21.08 -0.03
CA GLU A 86 -1.95 -21.39 1.17
C GLU A 86 -2.69 -22.36 2.11
N THR A 87 -4.02 -22.33 2.17
CA THR A 87 -4.81 -23.27 2.97
C THR A 87 -4.84 -24.71 2.43
N LEU A 88 -4.39 -24.92 1.18
CA LEU A 88 -4.33 -26.25 0.56
C LEU A 88 -2.98 -26.96 0.77
N LYS A 89 -2.02 -26.29 1.42
CA LYS A 89 -0.72 -26.85 1.80
C LYS A 89 -0.82 -27.54 3.14
#